data_AF-A0AA43FBS4-F1
#
_entry.id   AF-A0AA43FBS4-F1
#
_cell.length_a   1.000
_cell.length_b   1.000
_cell.length_c   1.000
_cell.angle_alpha   90.00
_cell.angle_beta   90.00
_cell.angle_gamma   90.00
#
_symmetry.space_group_name_H-M   'P 1'
#
loop_
_entity.id
_entity.type
_entity.pdbx_description
1 polymer ?
#
loop_
_entity_poly.entity_id
_entity_poly.type
_entity_poly.pdbx_seq_one_letter_code
_entity_poly.pdbx_strand_id
1 'polypeptide(L)'
;MIGELIEAVISELSQFVIACISRFGYAGIVFTMAVESACIPLPSEIIMPFSGYLVMTGEFTMLGVTLAGAIGNVLGSIVAYYAGVWGGRPFA
;
A
#
# COMPACT_ATOMS: atom_id res chain seq x y z
N MET A 1 14.04 -17.55 16.28
CA MET A 1 13.01 -16.89 17.13
C MET A 1 12.62 -15.49 16.65
N ILE A 2 13.43 -14.42 16.77
CA ILE A 2 13.03 -13.08 16.25
C ILE A 2 13.00 -13.03 14.70
N GLY A 3 13.98 -13.64 14.03
CA GLY A 3 14.01 -13.71 12.56
C GLY A 3 12.79 -14.43 11.97
N GLU A 4 12.47 -15.62 12.50
CA GLU A 4 11.30 -16.40 12.07
C GLU A 4 9.97 -15.65 12.29
N LEU A 5 9.87 -14.87 13.37
CA LEU A 5 8.68 -14.03 13.61
C LEU A 5 8.55 -12.94 12.55
N ILE A 6 9.64 -12.27 12.20
CA ILE A 6 9.66 -11.22 11.16
C ILE A 6 9.28 -11.81 9.80
N GLU A 7 9.87 -12.95 9.44
CA GLU A 7 9.56 -13.65 8.19
C GLU A 7 8.09 -14.06 8.10
N ALA A 8 7.53 -14.57 9.19
CA ALA A 8 6.11 -14.93 9.26
C ALA A 8 5.22 -13.70 9.03
N VAL A 9 5.47 -12.59 9.71
CA VAL A 9 4.69 -11.36 9.56
C VAL A 9 4.78 -10.80 8.14
N ILE A 10 5.98 -10.73 7.56
CA ILE A 10 6.17 -10.22 6.20
C ILE A 10 5.46 -11.14 5.19
N SER A 11 5.55 -12.45 5.35
CA SER A 11 4.86 -13.42 4.48
C SER A 11 3.35 -13.18 4.48
N GLU A 12 2.74 -13.07 5.65
CA GLU A 12 1.29 -12.87 5.77
C GLU A 12 0.84 -11.52 5.19
N LEU A 13 1.57 -10.43 5.47
CA LEU A 13 1.27 -9.11 4.91
C LEU A 13 1.44 -9.10 3.38
N SER A 14 2.47 -9.79 2.88
CA SER A 14 2.72 -9.91 1.44
C SER A 14 1.60 -10.68 0.74
N GLN A 15 1.18 -11.80 1.31
CA GLN A 15 0.06 -12.59 0.77
C GLN A 15 -1.23 -11.78 0.77
N PHE A 16 -1.50 -11.02 1.83
CA PHE A 16 -2.65 -10.12 1.90
C PHE A 16 -2.62 -9.08 0.78
N VAL A 17 -1.49 -8.38 0.60
CA VAL A 17 -1.31 -7.38 -0.46
C VAL A 17 -1.50 -7.99 -1.84
N ILE A 18 -0.87 -9.13 -2.11
CA ILE A 18 -0.96 -9.83 -3.40
C ILE A 18 -2.41 -10.24 -3.66
N ALA A 19 -3.09 -10.84 -2.68
CA ALA A 19 -4.49 -11.23 -2.80
C ALA A 19 -5.40 -10.03 -3.10
N CYS A 20 -5.19 -8.89 -2.43
CA CYS A 20 -5.92 -7.66 -2.71
C CYS A 20 -5.69 -7.16 -4.15
N ILE A 21 -4.45 -7.08 -4.60
CA ILE A 21 -4.12 -6.59 -5.96
C ILE A 21 -4.64 -7.55 -7.02
N SER A 22 -4.44 -8.86 -6.85
CA SER A 22 -4.94 -9.87 -7.79
C SER A 22 -6.46 -9.91 -7.84
N ARG A 23 -7.17 -9.62 -6.75
CA ARG A 23 -8.64 -9.64 -6.72
C ARG A 23 -9.27 -8.35 -7.23
N PHE A 24 -8.71 -7.20 -6.87
CA PHE A 24 -9.32 -5.88 -7.11
C PHE A 24 -8.60 -5.06 -8.19
N GLY A 25 -7.51 -5.57 -8.75
CA GLY A 25 -6.75 -4.91 -9.80
C GLY A 25 -6.17 -3.58 -9.34
N TYR A 26 -6.29 -2.54 -10.19
CA TYR A 26 -5.88 -1.17 -9.84
C TYR A 26 -6.54 -0.63 -8.57
N ALA A 27 -7.79 -1.01 -8.28
CA ALA A 27 -8.45 -0.61 -7.04
C ALA A 27 -7.77 -1.25 -5.81
N GLY A 28 -7.24 -2.46 -5.96
CA GLY A 28 -6.41 -3.12 -4.95
C GLY A 28 -5.14 -2.34 -4.66
N ILE A 29 -4.47 -1.81 -5.70
CA ILE A 29 -3.29 -0.94 -5.57
C ILE A 29 -3.64 0.35 -4.84
N VAL A 30 -4.73 1.03 -5.23
CA VAL A 30 -5.19 2.25 -4.55
C VAL A 30 -5.45 1.97 -3.07
N PHE A 31 -6.13 0.87 -2.77
CA PHE A 31 -6.47 0.49 -1.40
C PHE A 31 -5.22 0.20 -0.55
N THR A 32 -4.32 -0.67 -1.01
CA THR A 32 -3.13 -1.05 -0.24
C THR A 32 -2.18 0.13 -0.05
N MET A 33 -2.00 0.99 -1.06
CA MET A 33 -1.21 2.22 -0.93
C MET A 33 -1.88 3.25 0.00
N ALA A 34 -3.21 3.35 0.01
CA ALA A 34 -3.90 4.25 0.95
C ALA A 34 -3.76 3.76 2.40
N VAL A 35 -3.83 2.46 2.64
CA VAL A 35 -3.63 1.87 3.97
C VAL A 35 -2.18 2.11 4.43
N GLU A 36 -1.20 1.82 3.59
CA GLU A 36 0.22 2.07 3.87
C GLU A 36 0.49 3.53 4.23
N SER A 37 0.03 4.45 3.38
CA SER A 37 0.21 5.89 3.55
C SER A 37 -0.58 6.49 4.74
N ALA A 38 -1.62 5.81 5.21
CA ALA A 38 -2.33 6.14 6.45
C ALA A 38 -1.56 5.70 7.73
N CYS A 39 -0.25 5.46 7.62
CA CYS A 39 0.65 5.01 8.69
C CYS A 39 0.35 3.61 9.23
N ILE A 40 -0.36 2.76 8.48
CA ILE A 40 -0.55 1.35 8.81
C ILE A 40 0.60 0.56 8.17
N PRO A 41 1.36 -0.25 8.93
CA PRO A 41 2.55 -0.90 8.40
C PRO A 41 2.18 -1.98 7.38
N LEU A 42 2.27 -1.63 6.09
CA LEU A 42 2.25 -2.55 4.96
C LEU A 42 3.55 -2.41 4.16
N PRO A 43 4.11 -3.50 3.64
CA PRO A 43 5.37 -3.46 2.90
C PRO A 43 5.14 -2.87 1.50
N SER A 44 5.46 -1.59 1.31
CA SER A 44 5.36 -0.93 -0.01
C SER A 44 6.37 -1.47 -1.02
N GLU A 45 7.43 -2.11 -0.53
CA GLU A 45 8.40 -2.91 -1.29
C GLU A 45 7.78 -4.15 -1.94
N ILE A 46 6.56 -4.54 -1.56
CA ILE A 46 5.83 -5.62 -2.21
C ILE A 46 4.74 -5.06 -3.14
N ILE A 47 4.01 -4.03 -2.69
CA ILE A 47 2.91 -3.42 -3.44
C ILE A 47 3.36 -2.98 -4.84
N MET A 48 4.40 -2.14 -4.92
CA MET A 48 4.82 -1.53 -6.18
C MET A 48 5.59 -2.51 -7.08
N PRO A 49 6.53 -3.33 -6.58
CA PRO A 49 7.21 -4.33 -7.42
C PRO A 49 6.28 -5.41 -7.97
N PHE A 50 5.30 -5.90 -7.19
CA PHE A 50 4.31 -6.84 -7.70
C PHE A 50 3.42 -6.20 -8.77
N SER A 51 2.98 -4.96 -8.55
CA SER A 51 2.23 -4.21 -9.55
C SER A 51 3.04 -3.97 -10.83
N GLY A 52 4.35 -3.71 -10.71
CA GLY A 52 5.28 -3.59 -11.84
C GLY A 52 5.48 -4.91 -12.58
N TYR A 53 5.52 -6.04 -11.86
CA TYR A 53 5.52 -7.37 -12.48
C TYR A 53 4.26 -7.58 -13.33
N LEU A 54 3.08 -7.19 -12.84
CA LEU A 54 1.82 -7.27 -13.61
C LEU A 54 1.80 -6.35 -14.84
N VAL A 55 2.57 -5.26 -14.83
CA VAL A 55 2.80 -4.45 -16.05
C VAL A 55 3.65 -5.22 -17.05
N MET A 56 4.70 -5.89 -16.58
CA MET A 56 5.58 -6.69 -17.44
C MET A 56 4.85 -7.88 -18.08
N THR A 57 3.94 -8.53 -17.36
CA THR A 57 3.12 -9.64 -17.89
C THR A 57 1.98 -9.16 -18.81
N GLY A 58 1.79 -7.84 -18.94
CA GLY A 58 0.75 -7.24 -19.77
C GLY A 58 -0.64 -7.22 -19.13
N GLU A 59 -0.78 -7.58 -17.86
CA GLU A 59 -2.05 -7.48 -17.13
C GLU A 59 -2.41 -6.04 -16.79
N PHE A 60 -1.40 -5.23 -16.43
CA PHE A 60 -1.55 -3.80 -16.16
C PHE A 60 -0.74 -2.93 -17.12
N THR A 61 -1.03 -1.63 -17.08
CA THR A 61 -0.30 -0.59 -17.78
C THR A 61 0.56 0.19 -16.80
N MET A 62 1.74 0.60 -17.26
CA MET A 62 2.66 1.42 -16.45
C MET A 62 1.96 2.65 -15.88
N LEU A 63 1.27 3.42 -16.75
CA LEU A 63 0.53 4.61 -16.34
C LEU A 63 -0.59 4.29 -15.35
N GLY A 64 -1.32 3.20 -15.54
CA GLY A 64 -2.39 2.80 -14.63
C GLY A 64 -1.87 2.49 -13.23
N VAL A 65 -0.75 1.76 -13.13
CA VAL A 65 -0.12 1.43 -11.83
C VAL A 65 0.42 2.70 -11.17
N THR A 66 1.11 3.57 -11.92
CA THR A 66 1.63 4.83 -11.39
C THR A 66 0.53 5.73 -10.86
N LEU A 67 -0.57 5.90 -11.60
CA LEU A 67 -1.71 6.72 -11.17
C LEU A 67 -2.44 6.09 -9.99
N ALA A 68 -2.68 4.77 -9.99
CA ALA A 68 -3.31 4.08 -8.88
C ALA A 68 -2.50 4.22 -7.58
N GLY A 69 -1.18 4.03 -7.66
CA GLY A 69 -0.30 4.21 -6.52
C GLY A 69 -0.26 5.65 -6.01
N ALA A 70 -0.17 6.63 -6.91
CA ALA A 70 -0.19 8.05 -6.55
C ALA A 70 -1.52 8.46 -5.87
N ILE A 71 -2.65 8.02 -6.43
CA ILE A 71 -3.99 8.29 -5.86
C ILE A 71 -4.11 7.65 -4.47
N GLY A 72 -3.74 6.37 -4.33
CA GLY A 72 -3.76 5.68 -3.05
C GLY A 72 -2.93 6.41 -1.99
N ASN A 73 -1.69 6.77 -2.34
CA ASN A 73 -0.81 7.50 -1.43
C ASN A 73 -1.39 8.85 -0.99
N VAL A 74 -1.95 9.63 -1.92
CA VAL A 74 -2.59 10.91 -1.58
C VAL A 74 -3.79 10.70 -0.64
N LEU A 75 -4.63 9.68 -0.90
CA LEU A 75 -5.77 9.37 -0.04
C LEU A 75 -5.35 8.98 1.38
N GLY A 76 -4.35 8.10 1.52
CA GLY A 76 -3.82 7.71 2.84
C GLY A 76 -3.20 8.88 3.59
N SER A 77 -2.41 9.71 2.89
CA SER A 77 -1.81 10.92 3.45
C SER A 77 -2.86 11.94 3.91
N ILE A 78 -3.97 12.08 3.19
CA ILE A 78 -5.09 12.94 3.61
C ILE A 78 -5.71 12.42 4.92
N VAL A 79 -5.91 11.11 5.05
CA VAL A 79 -6.42 10.49 6.28
C VAL A 79 -5.46 10.76 7.44
N ALA A 80 -4.16 10.53 7.25
CA ALA A 80 -3.15 10.80 8.25
C ALA A 80 -3.09 12.28 8.64
N TYR A 81 -3.22 13.19 7.67
CA TYR A 81 -3.26 14.63 7.90
C TYR A 81 -4.43 15.03 8.81
N TYR A 82 -5.65 14.60 8.50
CA TYR A 82 -6.82 14.92 9.32
C TYR A 82 -6.78 14.26 10.70
N ALA A 83 -6.25 13.04 10.80
CA ALA A 83 -5.98 12.40 12.08
C ALA A 83 -5.00 13.25 12.92
N GLY A 84 -3.96 13.81 12.29
CA GLY A 84 -3.02 14.72 12.93
C GLY A 84 -3.64 16.07 13.31
N VAL A 85 -4.54 16.62 12.50
CA VAL A 85 -5.24 17.90 12.81
C VAL A 85 -6.16 17.75 14.01
N TRP A 86 -6.88 16.64 14.14
CA TRP A 86 -7.84 16.43 15.24
C TRP A 86 -7.21 15.82 16.49
N GLY A 87 -6.22 14.94 16.34
CA GLY A 87 -5.53 14.26 17.45
C GLY A 87 -4.20 14.91 17.86
N GLY A 88 -3.73 15.90 17.11
CA GLY A 88 -2.44 16.54 17.34
C GLY A 88 -2.47 17.56 18.47
N ARG A 89 -1.29 17.75 19.09
CA ARG A 89 -1.05 18.83 20.06
C ARG A 89 -1.21 20.20 19.40
N PRO A 90 -1.74 21.22 20.12
CA PRO A 90 -1.80 22.58 19.61
C PRO A 90 -0.41 23.02 19.11
N PHE A 91 -0.38 23.68 17.96
CA PHE A 91 0.83 24.39 17.54
C PHE A 91 1.04 25.52 18.55
N ALA A 92 2.04 25.35 19.41
CA ALA A 92 2.44 26.33 20.42
C ALA A 92 2.92 27.63 19.77
#